data_AF-A0A8I1TXP4-F1
#
_entry.id   AF-A0A8I1TXP4-F1
#
_cell.length_a   1.000
_cell.length_b   1.000
_cell.length_c   1.000
_cell.angle_alpha   90.00
_cell.angle_beta   90.00
_cell.angle_gamma   90.00
#
_symmetry.space_group_name_H-M   'P 1'
#
loop_
_entity.id
_entity.type
_entity.pdbx_description
1 polymer ?
#
loop_
_entity_poly.entity_id
_entity_poly.type
_entity_poly.pdbx_seq_one_letter_code
_entity_poly.pdbx_strand_id
1 'polypeptide(L)'
;MKKDKKVNKLSSLLNEHWQSLIALMALVAMSSYFIINFVNKTYANIPLLMLIIMGGIPLFLQIFWKLLRGNFGADSLAAISLITGIILQQYLAVSLIILMLASGQTLERYARQKASSVLLALINRMPVLAHRQRDNK
;
A
#
# COMPACT_ATOMS: atom_id res chain seq x y z
N MET A 1 -33.15 -4.80 -9.43
CA MET A 1 -32.22 -3.65 -9.28
C MET A 1 -31.71 -3.53 -7.84
N LYS A 2 -31.06 -4.56 -7.27
CA LYS A 2 -30.58 -4.59 -5.86
C LYS A 2 -29.26 -5.38 -5.68
N LYS A 3 -28.64 -5.86 -6.76
CA LYS A 3 -27.49 -6.80 -6.73
C LYS A 3 -26.13 -6.07 -6.72
N ASP A 4 -26.07 -4.84 -7.20
CA ASP A 4 -24.80 -4.12 -7.43
C ASP A 4 -24.16 -3.52 -6.17
N LYS A 5 -24.94 -3.28 -5.10
CA LYS A 5 -24.39 -2.71 -3.84
C LYS A 5 -23.57 -3.71 -3.01
N LYS A 6 -23.77 -5.02 -3.16
CA LYS A 6 -23.04 -6.04 -2.37
C LYS A 6 -21.65 -6.34 -2.96
N VAL A 7 -21.51 -6.30 -4.28
CA VAL A 7 -20.24 -6.61 -4.97
C VAL A 7 -19.19 -5.53 -4.70
N ASN A 8 -19.59 -4.25 -4.70
CA ASN A 8 -18.68 -3.14 -4.37
C ASN A 8 -18.23 -3.12 -2.91
N LYS A 9 -19.02 -3.66 -1.98
CA LYS A 9 -18.67 -3.69 -0.55
C LYS A 9 -17.70 -4.84 -0.22
N LEU A 10 -17.80 -5.97 -0.94
CA LEU A 10 -16.84 -7.07 -0.81
C LEU A 10 -15.48 -6.70 -1.45
N SER A 11 -15.48 -6.05 -2.61
CA SER A 11 -14.24 -5.63 -3.26
C SER A 11 -13.53 -4.50 -2.50
N SER A 12 -14.25 -3.61 -1.82
CA SER A 12 -13.65 -2.59 -0.95
C SER A 12 -13.06 -3.17 0.34
N LEU A 13 -13.69 -4.19 0.94
CA LEU A 13 -13.16 -4.85 2.14
C LEU A 13 -12.01 -5.84 1.84
N LEU A 14 -12.02 -6.48 0.66
CA LEU A 14 -10.85 -7.21 0.18
C LEU A 14 -9.72 -6.22 -0.16
N ASN A 15 -9.96 -5.14 -0.91
CA ASN A 15 -8.89 -4.17 -1.21
C ASN A 15 -8.25 -3.52 0.02
N GLU A 16 -9.00 -3.39 1.14
CA GLU A 16 -8.47 -2.84 2.39
C GLU A 16 -7.39 -3.72 3.06
N HIS A 17 -7.46 -5.05 2.92
CA HIS A 17 -6.50 -5.96 3.55
C HIS A 17 -5.44 -6.48 2.57
N TRP A 18 -5.74 -6.49 1.27
CA TRP A 18 -4.87 -7.10 0.25
C TRP A 18 -3.49 -6.43 0.16
N GLN A 19 -3.39 -5.11 0.37
CA GLN A 19 -2.08 -4.41 0.34
C GLN A 19 -1.20 -4.75 1.55
N SER A 20 -1.80 -4.83 2.74
CA SER A 20 -1.08 -5.27 3.95
C SER A 20 -0.68 -6.75 3.84
N LEU A 21 -1.50 -7.57 3.17
CA LEU A 21 -1.19 -8.96 2.88
C LEU A 21 0.01 -9.10 1.93
N ILE A 22 0.11 -8.24 0.90
CA ILE A 22 1.27 -8.20 -0.01
C ILE A 22 2.55 -7.82 0.75
N ALA A 23 2.49 -6.84 1.67
CA ALA A 23 3.66 -6.47 2.49
C ALA A 23 4.11 -7.62 3.41
N LEU A 24 3.16 -8.33 4.04
CA LEU A 24 3.44 -9.52 4.86
C LEU A 24 4.00 -10.66 4.00
N MET A 25 3.41 -10.95 2.85
CA MET A 25 3.94 -11.94 1.92
C MET A 25 5.34 -11.58 1.41
N ALA A 26 5.63 -10.30 1.19
CA ALA A 26 6.97 -9.83 0.82
C ALA A 26 8.00 -10.08 1.92
N LEU A 27 7.65 -9.77 3.17
CA LEU A 27 8.47 -10.07 4.34
C LEU A 27 8.74 -11.57 4.48
N VAL A 28 7.69 -12.40 4.39
CA VAL A 28 7.82 -13.86 4.49
C VAL A 28 8.67 -14.42 3.34
N ALA A 29 8.49 -13.93 2.12
CA ALA A 29 9.28 -14.34 0.97
C ALA A 29 10.76 -13.93 1.11
N MET A 30 11.04 -12.74 1.63
CA MET A 30 12.42 -12.30 1.94
C MET A 30 13.07 -13.10 3.06
N SER A 31 12.34 -13.38 4.13
CA SER A 31 12.83 -14.25 5.20
C SER A 31 13.10 -15.67 4.68
N SER A 32 12.19 -16.22 3.87
CA SER A 32 12.37 -17.52 3.23
C SER A 32 13.56 -17.54 2.28
N TYR A 33 13.79 -16.48 1.51
CA TYR A 33 14.97 -16.33 0.65
C TYR A 33 16.26 -16.44 1.47
N PHE A 34 16.34 -15.71 2.58
CA PHE A 34 17.56 -15.65 3.39
C PHE A 34 17.89 -17.01 4.04
N ILE A 35 16.86 -17.72 4.51
CA ILE A 35 16.98 -19.06 5.09
C ILE A 35 17.45 -20.08 4.04
N ILE A 36 16.84 -20.07 2.85
CA ILE A 36 17.17 -21.02 1.77
C ILE A 36 18.56 -20.72 1.18
N ASN A 37 18.94 -19.45 1.08
CA ASN A 37 20.24 -19.02 0.59
C ASN A 37 21.40 -19.54 1.47
N PHE A 38 21.15 -19.77 2.76
CA PHE A 38 22.15 -20.35 3.66
C PHE A 38 22.42 -21.84 3.39
N VAL A 39 21.48 -22.56 2.75
CA VAL A 39 21.57 -24.00 2.50
C VAL A 39 21.90 -24.31 1.03
N ASN A 40 21.26 -23.65 0.06
CA ASN A 40 21.47 -23.89 -1.37
C ASN A 40 21.22 -22.62 -2.21
N LYS A 41 22.26 -22.11 -2.88
CA LYS A 41 22.19 -20.90 -3.72
C LYS A 41 21.29 -21.05 -4.96
N THR A 42 21.15 -22.25 -5.49
CA THR A 42 20.45 -22.50 -6.77
C THR A 42 18.92 -22.35 -6.67
N TYR A 43 18.32 -22.67 -5.51
CA TYR A 43 16.86 -22.60 -5.32
C TYR A 43 16.39 -21.35 -4.57
N ALA A 44 17.32 -20.51 -4.14
CA ALA A 44 17.01 -19.32 -3.35
C ALA A 44 16.09 -18.35 -4.09
N ASN A 45 16.13 -18.28 -5.41
CA ASN A 45 15.41 -17.26 -6.19
C ASN A 45 13.91 -17.55 -6.42
N ILE A 46 13.44 -18.80 -6.21
CA ILE A 46 12.06 -19.19 -6.50
C ILE A 46 11.01 -18.41 -5.67
N PRO A 47 11.17 -18.25 -4.34
CA PRO A 47 10.24 -17.46 -3.53
C PRO A 47 10.20 -15.98 -3.96
N LEU A 48 11.35 -15.43 -4.35
CA LEU A 48 11.48 -14.07 -4.87
C LEU A 48 10.73 -13.89 -6.18
N LEU A 49 10.85 -14.85 -7.10
CA LEU A 49 10.16 -14.80 -8.38
C LEU A 49 8.64 -14.84 -8.20
N MET A 50 8.15 -15.71 -7.31
CA MET A 50 6.74 -15.77 -6.92
C MET A 50 6.26 -14.42 -6.38
N LEU A 51 7.05 -13.78 -5.51
CA LEU A 51 6.71 -12.46 -4.98
C LEU A 51 6.67 -11.39 -6.07
N ILE A 52 7.61 -11.40 -7.01
CA ILE A 52 7.64 -10.41 -8.09
C ILE A 52 6.42 -10.56 -9.00
N ILE A 53 6.03 -11.79 -9.32
CA ILE A 53 4.82 -12.03 -10.13
C ILE A 53 3.57 -11.62 -9.35
N MET A 54 3.46 -12.05 -8.09
CA MET A 54 2.23 -11.90 -7.32
C MET A 54 2.05 -10.49 -6.72
N GLY A 55 3.13 -9.85 -6.30
CA GLY A 55 3.14 -8.51 -5.70
C GLY A 55 3.63 -7.40 -6.63
N GLY A 56 4.60 -7.70 -7.51
CA GLY A 56 5.17 -6.71 -8.43
C GLY A 56 4.21 -6.29 -9.53
N ILE A 57 3.53 -7.24 -10.18
CA ILE A 57 2.54 -6.94 -11.24
C ILE A 57 1.43 -5.99 -10.77
N PRO A 58 0.69 -6.27 -9.67
CA PRO A 58 -0.40 -5.37 -9.25
C PRO A 58 0.11 -4.00 -8.80
N LEU A 59 1.27 -3.91 -8.14
CA LEU A 59 1.86 -2.62 -7.75
C LEU A 59 2.28 -1.80 -8.98
N PHE A 60 2.91 -2.45 -9.95
CA PHE A 60 3.31 -1.80 -11.19
C PHE A 60 2.11 -1.25 -11.95
N LEU A 61 1.03 -2.02 -12.08
CA LEU A 61 -0.20 -1.55 -12.71
C LEU A 61 -0.80 -0.34 -11.96
N GLN A 62 -0.82 -0.37 -10.63
CA GLN A 62 -1.32 0.77 -9.85
C GLN A 62 -0.51 2.04 -10.12
N ILE A 63 0.82 1.94 -10.13
CA ILE A 63 1.71 3.07 -10.41
C ILE A 63 1.51 3.56 -11.86
N PHE A 64 1.46 2.63 -12.81
CA PHE A 64 1.24 2.95 -14.22
C PHE A 64 -0.06 3.74 -14.44
N TRP A 65 -1.15 3.30 -13.82
CA TRP A 65 -2.43 4.01 -13.88
C TRP A 65 -2.45 5.37 -13.16
N LYS A 66 -1.63 5.55 -12.11
CA LYS A 66 -1.43 6.87 -11.49
C LYS A 66 -0.65 7.79 -12.43
N LEU A 67 0.35 7.26 -13.12
CA LEU A 67 1.19 7.98 -14.06
C LEU A 67 0.38 8.49 -15.26
N LEU A 68 -0.48 7.64 -15.84
CA LEU A 68 -1.38 8.03 -16.93
C LEU A 68 -2.35 9.15 -16.54
N ARG A 69 -2.66 9.30 -15.25
CA ARG A 69 -3.50 10.39 -14.73
C ARG A 69 -2.74 11.69 -14.49
N GLY A 70 -1.46 11.77 -14.85
CA GLY A 70 -0.64 12.97 -14.73
C GLY A 70 -0.07 13.20 -13.32
N ASN A 71 -0.24 12.24 -12.39
CA ASN A 71 0.33 12.33 -11.05
C ASN A 71 1.77 11.82 -11.07
N PHE A 72 2.68 12.68 -11.54
CA PHE A 72 4.11 12.44 -11.47
C PHE A 72 4.61 12.71 -10.04
N GLY A 73 5.31 11.73 -9.47
CA GLY A 73 5.82 11.82 -8.11
C GLY A 73 6.88 10.75 -7.84
N ALA A 74 7.16 10.47 -6.58
CA ALA A 74 8.13 9.42 -6.21
C ALA A 74 7.75 8.03 -6.74
N ASP A 75 6.44 7.76 -6.90
CA ASP A 75 5.91 6.51 -7.47
C ASP A 75 6.44 6.26 -8.90
N SER A 76 6.62 7.31 -9.72
CA SER A 76 7.12 7.20 -11.09
C SER A 76 8.54 6.63 -11.14
N LEU A 77 9.39 7.11 -10.24
CA LEU A 77 10.79 6.65 -10.14
C LEU A 77 10.84 5.18 -9.70
N ALA A 78 9.96 4.78 -8.79
CA ALA A 78 9.86 3.39 -8.33
C ALA A 78 9.45 2.43 -9.47
N ALA A 79 8.54 2.83 -10.37
CA ALA A 79 8.19 2.01 -11.54
C ALA A 79 9.38 1.81 -12.47
N ILE A 80 10.17 2.86 -12.72
CA ILE A 80 11.38 2.77 -13.54
C ILE A 80 12.37 1.80 -12.88
N SER A 81 12.64 1.96 -11.59
CA SER A 81 13.54 1.08 -10.84
C SER A 81 13.07 -0.39 -10.84
N LEU A 82 11.76 -0.63 -10.77
CA LEU A 82 11.20 -1.98 -10.85
C LEU A 82 11.50 -2.62 -12.21
N ILE A 83 11.24 -1.90 -13.31
CA ILE A 83 11.53 -2.38 -14.68
C ILE A 83 13.03 -2.63 -14.85
N THR A 84 13.86 -1.66 -14.48
CA THR A 84 15.32 -1.77 -14.59
C THR A 84 15.86 -2.94 -13.77
N GLY A 85 15.39 -3.14 -12.55
CA GLY A 85 15.78 -4.27 -11.70
C GLY A 85 15.40 -5.63 -12.29
N ILE A 86 14.23 -5.72 -12.96
CA ILE A 86 13.81 -6.93 -13.66
C ILE A 86 14.71 -7.21 -14.88
N ILE A 87 15.01 -6.19 -15.68
CA ILE A 87 15.91 -6.31 -16.84
C ILE A 87 17.31 -6.76 -16.40
N LEU A 88 17.82 -6.21 -15.30
CA LEU A 88 19.12 -6.58 -14.72
C LEU A 88 19.08 -7.90 -13.94
N GLN A 89 17.94 -8.60 -13.91
CA GLN A 89 17.72 -9.83 -13.14
C GLN A 89 18.07 -9.71 -11.64
N GLN A 90 17.98 -8.51 -11.06
CA GLN A 90 18.24 -8.28 -9.65
C GLN A 90 16.98 -8.50 -8.80
N TYR A 91 16.59 -9.76 -8.64
CA TYR A 91 15.34 -10.12 -7.96
C TYR A 91 15.24 -9.59 -6.52
N LEU A 92 16.36 -9.59 -5.78
CA LEU A 92 16.43 -9.03 -4.43
C LEU A 92 16.13 -7.53 -4.39
N ALA A 93 16.73 -6.76 -5.30
CA ALA A 93 16.50 -5.32 -5.39
C ALA A 93 15.03 -5.02 -5.73
N VAL A 94 14.46 -5.76 -6.69
CA VAL A 94 13.04 -5.64 -7.07
C VAL A 94 12.12 -5.93 -5.89
N SER A 95 12.41 -6.96 -5.11
CA SER A 95 11.63 -7.31 -3.91
C SER A 95 11.71 -6.24 -2.81
N LEU A 96 12.88 -5.64 -2.60
CA LEU A 96 13.01 -4.49 -1.68
C LEU A 96 12.14 -3.32 -2.11
N ILE A 97 12.10 -3.03 -3.41
CA ILE A 97 11.25 -1.96 -3.97
C ILE A 97 9.77 -2.29 -3.74
N ILE A 98 9.34 -3.54 -4.00
CA ILE A 98 7.98 -4.00 -3.75
C ILE A 98 7.60 -3.82 -2.27
N LEU A 99 8.48 -4.22 -1.34
CA LEU A 99 8.27 -4.06 0.09
C LEU A 99 8.18 -2.58 0.50
N MET A 100 9.07 -1.73 -0.01
CA MET A 100 9.06 -0.28 0.21
C MET A 100 7.73 0.35 -0.23
N LEU A 101 7.25 0.00 -1.42
CA LEU A 101 5.97 0.51 -1.94
C LEU A 101 4.80 0.05 -1.07
N ALA A 102 4.72 -1.25 -0.76
CA ALA A 102 3.62 -1.80 0.02
C ALA A 102 3.59 -1.26 1.46
N SER A 103 4.76 -1.15 2.09
CA SER A 103 4.89 -0.59 3.44
C SER A 103 4.56 0.90 3.48
N GLY A 104 5.07 1.71 2.55
CA GLY A 104 4.78 3.14 2.46
C GLY A 104 3.29 3.41 2.29
N GLN A 105 2.62 2.67 1.39
CA GLN A 105 1.18 2.78 1.19
C GLN A 105 0.40 2.39 2.45
N THR A 106 0.81 1.31 3.12
CA THR A 106 0.18 0.86 4.38
C THR A 106 0.32 1.93 5.47
N LEU A 107 1.51 2.50 5.63
CA LEU A 107 1.80 3.51 6.64
C LEU A 107 1.05 4.82 6.36
N GLU A 108 0.99 5.25 5.10
CA GLU A 108 0.23 6.42 4.67
C GLU A 108 -1.27 6.25 4.92
N ARG A 109 -1.83 5.06 4.71
CA ARG A 109 -3.24 4.74 5.04
C ARG A 109 -3.49 4.86 6.53
N TYR A 110 -2.64 4.25 7.36
CA TYR A 110 -2.74 4.33 8.81
C TYR A 110 -2.68 5.79 9.31
N ALA A 111 -1.72 6.56 8.80
CA ALA A 111 -1.58 7.97 9.15
C ALA A 111 -2.83 8.79 8.76
N ARG A 112 -3.37 8.59 7.54
CA ARG A 112 -4.60 9.27 7.10
C ARG A 112 -5.82 8.94 7.95
N GLN A 113 -5.99 7.67 8.31
CA GLN A 113 -7.09 7.24 9.19
C GLN A 113 -6.96 7.87 10.57
N LYS A 114 -5.76 7.84 11.15
CA LYS A 114 -5.47 8.47 12.44
C LYS A 114 -5.76 9.98 12.40
N ALA A 115 -5.29 10.68 11.38
CA ALA A 115 -5.54 12.10 11.19
C ALA A 115 -7.04 12.42 11.07
N SER A 116 -7.77 11.65 10.25
CA SER A 116 -9.23 11.82 10.09
C SER A 116 -9.98 11.59 11.39
N SER A 117 -9.58 10.58 12.18
CA SER A 117 -10.19 10.32 13.49
C SER A 117 -9.99 11.46 14.47
N VAL A 118 -8.80 12.09 14.48
CA VAL A 118 -8.51 13.25 15.34
C VAL A 118 -9.33 14.47 14.90
N LEU A 119 -9.42 14.73 13.59
CA LEU A 119 -10.26 15.81 13.06
C LEU A 119 -11.74 15.59 13.37
N LEU A 120 -12.25 14.35 13.27
CA LEU A 120 -13.62 14.02 13.68
C LEU A 120 -13.84 14.26 15.17
N ALA A 121 -12.86 13.93 16.02
CA ALA A 121 -12.96 14.19 17.46
C ALA A 121 -12.98 15.70 17.77
N LEU A 122 -12.20 16.50 17.03
CA LEU A 122 -12.23 17.97 17.12
C LEU A 122 -13.59 18.53 16.71
N ILE A 123 -14.14 18.07 15.58
CA ILE A 123 -15.46 18.48 15.08
C ILE A 123 -16.54 18.13 16.11
N ASN A 124 -16.51 16.92 16.67
CA ASN A 124 -17.48 16.49 17.68
C ASN A 124 -17.40 17.29 19.00
N ARG A 125 -16.28 17.98 19.26
CA ARG A 125 -16.11 18.86 20.42
C ARG A 125 -16.41 20.33 20.11
N MET A 126 -16.75 20.70 18.88
CA MET A 126 -17.13 22.08 18.58
C MET A 126 -18.48 22.39 19.25
N PRO A 127 -18.56 23.43 20.09
CA PRO A 127 -19.79 23.80 20.76
C PRO A 127 -20.82 24.28 19.73
N VAL A 128 -21.98 23.62 19.70
CA VAL A 128 -23.09 23.95 18.78
C VAL A 128 -23.97 25.07 19.35
N LEU A 129 -23.91 25.29 20.66
CA LEU A 129 -24.74 26.25 21.39
C LEU A 129 -23.86 27.28 22.08
N ALA A 130 -24.03 28.55 21.72
CA ALA A 130 -23.39 29.68 22.40
C ALA A 130 -24.45 30.51 23.11
N HIS A 131 -24.22 30.82 24.38
CA HIS A 131 -25.08 31.74 25.12
C HIS A 131 -24.70 33.16 24.74
N ARG A 132 -25.59 33.85 24.02
CA ARG A 132 -25.41 35.27 23.70
C ARG A 132 -25.89 36.10 24.89
N GLN A 133 -24.96 36.74 25.59
CA GLN A 133 -25.30 37.73 26.60
C GLN A 133 -25.87 38.97 25.90
N ARG A 134 -27.16 39.25 26.11
CA ARG A 134 -27.77 40.53 25.75
C ARG A 134 -27.74 41.40 26.99
N ASP A 135 -27.03 42.51 26.88
CA ASP A 135 -27.02 43.55 27.90
C ASP A 135 -28.42 44.14 28.02
N ASN A 136 -29.00 44.06 29.21
CA ASN A 136 -30.21 44.79 29.57
C ASN A 136 -30.00 45.35 30.98
N LYS A 137 -29.10 46.32 31.04
CA LYS A 137 -29.28 47.57 31.78
C LYS A 137 -28.77 48.73 30.92
#